data_AF-A0A1A2WKH4-F1
#
_entry.id   AF-A0A1A2WKH4-F1
#
_cell.length_a   1.000
_cell.length_b   1.000
_cell.length_c   1.000
_cell.angle_alpha   90.00
_cell.angle_beta   90.00
_cell.angle_gamma   90.00
#
_symmetry.space_group_name_H-M   'P 1'
#
loop_
_entity.id
_entity.type
_entity.pdbx_description
1 polymer ?
#
loop_
_entity_poly.entity_id
_entity_poly.type
_entity_poly.pdbx_seq_one_letter_code
_entity_poly.pdbx_strand_id
1 'polypeptide(L)'
;MTPTVSPRYEPGRPPVGPLPHRIAWHFRHNPKRELWLAWWTLVVFYSLYGVVFFVITHTQPPPSPAWDTQRVVRWFHGNHFGLLVGFAIVFLVTGMTAIINALIAYSMRRMSVSRTFGYVYLVLYSLSAVPGMLLLCVALTAGALRRDRNPELIVWIYDFAFLSFTGTMGVFMIGSLVWMLAILIDRNRVFPKWFGYLNLCNALTEVVVSPAWIFRRGVLAWNGQIAWWLDVVVFGLYTGVFIFLLRRMIQREDFGSGPLPDLAKASQ
;
A
#
# COMPACT_ATOMS: atom_id res chain seq x y z
N MET A 1 -9.77 -14.37 47.36
CA MET A 1 -9.29 -13.34 46.42
C MET A 1 -10.22 -13.30 45.24
N THR A 2 -11.16 -12.36 45.24
CA THR A 2 -12.14 -12.16 44.18
C THR A 2 -11.46 -11.44 43.02
N PRO A 3 -11.52 -11.94 41.77
CA PRO A 3 -10.89 -11.27 40.65
C PRO A 3 -11.61 -9.95 40.38
N THR A 4 -10.94 -8.83 40.62
CA THR A 4 -11.35 -7.50 40.18
C THR A 4 -11.44 -7.49 38.66
N VAL A 5 -12.68 -7.60 38.16
CA VAL A 5 -13.01 -7.33 36.77
C VAL A 5 -12.72 -5.85 36.52
N SER A 6 -11.69 -5.56 35.73
CA SER A 6 -11.41 -4.20 35.28
C SER A 6 -12.67 -3.62 34.60
N PRO A 7 -13.09 -2.38 34.91
CA PRO A 7 -14.30 -1.81 34.31
C PRO A 7 -14.13 -1.76 32.79
N ARG A 8 -15.11 -2.34 32.07
CA ARG A 8 -15.22 -2.13 30.62
C ARG A 8 -15.34 -0.62 30.39
N TYR A 9 -14.56 -0.10 29.46
CA TYR A 9 -14.71 1.27 29.00
C TYR A 9 -16.11 1.44 28.41
N GLU A 10 -17.04 2.03 29.16
CA GLU A 10 -18.31 2.52 28.62
C GLU A 10 -18.06 3.94 28.09
N PRO A 11 -17.97 4.15 26.77
CA PRO A 11 -17.96 5.51 26.25
C PRO A 11 -19.27 6.17 26.70
N GLY A 12 -19.16 7.29 27.42
CA GLY A 12 -20.32 8.06 27.89
C GLY A 12 -21.32 8.31 26.75
N ARG A 13 -22.61 8.48 27.04
CA ARG A 13 -23.62 8.60 25.97
C ARG A 13 -23.26 9.74 24.99
N PRO A 14 -23.37 9.54 23.66
CA PRO A 14 -23.08 10.59 22.70
C PRO A 14 -24.01 11.79 22.93
N PRO A 15 -23.49 13.03 22.83
CA PRO A 15 -24.27 14.23 23.12
C PRO A 15 -25.42 14.37 22.12
N VAL A 16 -26.62 14.64 22.63
CA VAL A 16 -27.78 14.98 21.81
C VAL A 16 -27.61 16.44 21.36
N GLY A 17 -27.35 16.67 20.07
CA GLY A 17 -27.10 18.01 19.54
C GLY A 17 -26.80 18.02 18.03
N PRO A 18 -26.43 19.19 17.46
CA PRO A 18 -26.14 19.35 16.04
C PRO A 18 -25.09 18.35 15.53
N LEU A 19 -25.23 17.90 14.28
CA LEU A 19 -24.29 16.99 13.59
C LEU A 19 -22.80 17.28 13.85
N PRO A 20 -22.29 18.53 13.77
CA PRO A 20 -20.87 18.81 14.02
C PRO A 20 -20.44 18.50 15.46
N HIS A 21 -21.32 18.72 16.45
CA HIS A 21 -21.03 18.45 17.86
C HIS A 21 -20.99 16.94 18.16
N ARG A 22 -21.86 16.15 17.50
CA ARG A 22 -21.81 14.68 17.57
C ARG A 22 -20.56 14.11 16.90
N ILE A 23 -20.21 14.63 15.73
CA ILE A 23 -19.00 14.23 15.00
C ILE A 23 -17.76 14.52 15.86
N ALA A 24 -17.62 15.74 16.39
CA ALA A 24 -16.51 16.12 17.26
C ALA A 24 -16.41 15.24 18.52
N TRP A 25 -17.56 14.89 19.12
CA TRP A 25 -17.58 14.01 20.27
C TRP A 25 -17.17 12.57 19.91
N HIS A 26 -17.64 12.02 18.79
CA HIS A 26 -17.20 10.70 18.30
C HIS A 26 -15.72 10.68 17.93
N PHE A 27 -15.18 11.76 17.36
CA PHE A 27 -13.74 11.88 17.12
C PHE A 27 -12.92 11.84 18.42
N ARG A 28 -13.43 12.44 19.51
CA ARG A 28 -12.75 12.45 20.82
C ARG A 28 -12.92 11.16 21.63
N HIS A 29 -14.11 10.55 21.63
CA HIS A 29 -14.49 9.49 22.57
C HIS A 29 -14.66 8.11 21.93
N ASN A 30 -14.50 7.97 20.61
CA ASN A 30 -14.51 6.65 20.00
C ASN A 30 -13.19 5.93 20.34
N PRO A 31 -13.23 4.78 21.03
CA PRO A 31 -12.02 4.03 21.38
C PRO A 31 -11.26 3.57 20.13
N LYS A 32 -11.91 3.52 18.96
CA LYS A 32 -11.35 3.11 17.67
C LYS A 32 -10.79 4.27 16.83
N ARG A 33 -10.72 5.49 17.37
CA ARG A 33 -10.31 6.70 16.62
C ARG A 33 -8.94 6.54 15.94
N GLU A 34 -8.00 5.88 16.59
CA GLU A 34 -6.63 5.67 16.09
C GLU A 34 -6.62 4.71 14.88
N LEU A 35 -7.44 3.66 14.94
CA LEU A 35 -7.62 2.73 13.83
C LEU A 35 -8.34 3.40 12.64
N TRP A 36 -9.34 4.23 12.92
CA TRP A 36 -10.02 5.02 11.88
C TRP A 36 -9.12 6.05 11.24
N LEU A 37 -8.26 6.72 12.01
CA LEU A 37 -7.25 7.63 11.47
C LEU A 37 -6.30 6.87 10.54
N ALA A 38 -5.79 5.72 10.97
CA ALA A 38 -4.91 4.89 10.13
C ALA A 38 -5.62 4.41 8.84
N TRP A 39 -6.90 4.08 8.92
CA TRP A 39 -7.69 3.68 7.75
C TRP A 39 -7.98 4.86 6.80
N TRP A 40 -8.23 6.07 7.30
CA TRP A 40 -8.34 7.25 6.44
C TRP A 40 -7.02 7.61 5.78
N THR A 41 -5.91 7.53 6.53
CA THR A 41 -4.56 7.70 5.98
C THR A 41 -4.30 6.72 4.85
N LEU A 42 -4.71 5.45 5.03
CA LEU A 42 -4.67 4.43 3.98
C LEU A 42 -5.43 4.88 2.72
N VAL A 43 -6.70 5.26 2.85
CA VAL A 43 -7.51 5.69 1.70
C VAL A 43 -6.92 6.91 0.99
N VAL A 44 -6.51 7.93 1.74
CA VAL A 44 -5.91 9.15 1.21
C VAL A 44 -4.60 8.85 0.51
N PHE A 45 -3.73 8.03 1.11
CA PHE A 45 -2.44 7.67 0.52
C PHE A 45 -2.61 6.98 -0.82
N TYR A 46 -3.41 5.91 -0.90
CA TYR A 46 -3.60 5.17 -2.17
C TYR A 46 -4.29 6.02 -3.24
N SER A 47 -5.24 6.88 -2.85
CA SER A 47 -5.90 7.80 -3.78
C SER A 47 -4.93 8.85 -4.32
N LEU A 48 -4.15 9.48 -3.44
CA LEU A 48 -3.16 10.47 -3.82
C LEU A 48 -2.04 9.85 -4.66
N TYR A 49 -1.59 8.64 -4.31
CA TYR A 49 -0.59 7.90 -5.05
C TYR A 49 -1.08 7.63 -6.48
N GLY A 50 -2.32 7.16 -6.65
CA GLY A 50 -2.93 7.00 -7.97
C GLY A 50 -2.95 8.30 -8.77
N VAL A 51 -3.42 9.40 -8.18
CA VAL A 51 -3.47 10.71 -8.86
C VAL A 51 -2.07 11.21 -9.24
N VAL A 52 -1.11 11.12 -8.33
CA VAL A 52 0.25 11.60 -8.57
C VAL A 52 0.89 10.81 -9.73
N PHE A 53 0.83 9.49 -9.70
CA PHE A 53 1.53 8.65 -10.67
C PHE A 53 0.90 8.64 -12.07
N PHE A 54 -0.44 8.72 -12.16
CA PHE A 54 -1.16 8.70 -13.44
C PHE A 54 -1.36 10.10 -14.03
N VAL A 55 -1.66 11.10 -13.20
CA VAL A 55 -2.10 12.44 -13.67
C VAL A 55 -0.98 13.46 -13.59
N ILE A 56 -0.13 13.42 -12.55
CA ILE A 56 0.89 14.47 -12.33
C ILE A 56 2.22 14.09 -12.98
N THR A 57 2.78 12.93 -12.64
CA THR A 57 4.10 12.52 -13.13
C THR A 57 4.05 11.86 -14.50
N HIS A 58 2.88 11.34 -14.91
CA HIS A 58 2.70 10.51 -16.11
C HIS A 58 3.72 9.37 -16.23
N THR A 59 4.12 8.83 -15.07
CA THR A 59 5.00 7.67 -15.01
C THR A 59 4.23 6.37 -15.15
N GLN A 60 2.89 6.41 -15.11
CA GLN A 60 2.02 5.26 -15.30
C GLN A 60 1.02 5.50 -16.45
N PRO A 61 0.91 4.59 -17.45
CA PRO A 61 1.69 3.36 -17.63
C PRO A 61 3.20 3.64 -17.85
N PRO A 62 4.08 2.70 -17.47
CA PRO A 62 5.51 2.97 -17.47
C PRO A 62 6.01 3.18 -18.90
N PRO A 63 6.88 4.19 -19.11
CA PRO A 63 7.48 4.46 -20.41
C PRO A 63 8.32 3.26 -20.87
N SER A 64 8.49 3.09 -22.18
CA SER A 64 9.06 1.85 -22.73
C SER A 64 10.57 1.70 -22.45
N PRO A 65 11.06 0.48 -22.12
CA PRO A 65 12.51 0.19 -22.05
C PRO A 65 13.20 0.27 -23.41
N ALA A 66 12.44 0.23 -24.50
CA ALA A 66 12.95 0.17 -25.86
C ALA A 66 13.06 1.55 -26.54
N TRP A 67 12.82 2.64 -25.81
CA TRP A 67 12.96 3.98 -26.34
C TRP A 67 14.42 4.32 -26.65
N ASP A 68 14.61 5.07 -27.72
CA ASP A 68 15.89 5.67 -28.06
C ASP A 68 16.22 6.81 -27.09
N THR A 69 17.52 7.11 -26.97
CA THR A 69 18.05 8.15 -26.08
C THR A 69 17.35 9.50 -26.25
N GLN A 70 17.09 9.93 -27.49
CA GLN A 70 16.44 11.22 -27.74
C GLN A 70 15.00 11.24 -27.24
N ARG A 71 14.30 10.11 -27.30
CA ARG A 71 12.91 10.00 -26.81
C ARG A 71 12.84 9.99 -25.29
N VAL A 72 13.77 9.32 -24.62
CA VAL A 72 13.88 9.35 -23.14
C VAL A 72 14.14 10.78 -22.66
N VAL A 73 15.10 11.48 -23.27
CA VAL A 73 15.40 12.89 -22.94
C VAL A 73 14.16 13.76 -23.15
N ARG A 74 13.49 13.66 -24.30
CA ARG A 74 12.25 14.39 -24.58
C ARG A 74 11.16 14.14 -23.54
N TRP A 75 11.02 12.91 -23.05
CA TRP A 75 10.07 12.56 -22.00
C TRP A 75 10.39 13.28 -20.67
N PHE A 76 11.67 13.34 -20.26
CA PHE A 76 12.06 14.13 -19.08
C PHE A 76 11.79 15.62 -19.25
N HIS A 77 11.99 16.17 -20.46
CA HIS A 77 11.67 17.57 -20.73
C HIS A 77 10.18 17.85 -20.61
N GLY A 78 9.34 17.01 -21.22
CA GLY A 78 7.89 17.17 -21.21
C GLY A 78 7.26 16.98 -19.83
N ASN A 79 7.75 16.04 -19.03
CA ASN A 79 7.18 15.71 -17.72
C ASN A 79 7.87 16.38 -16.53
N HIS A 80 8.84 17.25 -16.75
CA HIS A 80 9.69 17.78 -15.68
C HIS A 80 8.95 18.37 -14.48
N PHE A 81 8.04 19.32 -14.70
CA PHE A 81 7.28 19.92 -13.60
C PHE A 81 6.42 18.88 -12.89
N GLY A 82 5.83 17.95 -13.65
CA GLY A 82 5.09 16.81 -13.13
C GLY A 82 5.94 15.90 -12.24
N LEU A 83 7.14 15.54 -12.70
CA LEU A 83 8.09 14.71 -11.93
C LEU A 83 8.54 15.41 -10.65
N LEU A 84 8.90 16.70 -10.71
CA LEU A 84 9.36 17.44 -9.53
C LEU A 84 8.24 17.63 -8.49
N VAL A 85 7.08 18.11 -8.91
CA VAL A 85 5.94 18.36 -8.01
C VAL A 85 5.37 17.03 -7.51
N GLY A 86 5.18 16.06 -8.40
CA GLY A 86 4.63 14.76 -8.06
C GLY A 86 5.50 14.02 -7.06
N PHE A 87 6.81 13.94 -7.28
CA PHE A 87 7.70 13.27 -6.32
C PHE A 87 7.93 14.07 -5.05
N ALA A 88 7.90 15.42 -5.07
CA ALA A 88 7.86 16.21 -3.85
C ALA A 88 6.66 15.84 -2.97
N ILE A 89 5.48 15.66 -3.56
CA ILE A 89 4.29 15.17 -2.85
C ILE A 89 4.54 13.76 -2.30
N VAL A 90 5.10 12.84 -3.10
CA VAL A 90 5.42 11.47 -2.64
C VAL A 90 6.37 11.47 -1.46
N PHE A 91 7.42 12.30 -1.47
CA PHE A 91 8.35 12.40 -0.34
C PHE A 91 7.66 12.89 0.94
N LEU A 92 6.74 13.85 0.85
CA LEU A 92 5.97 14.33 1.99
C LEU A 92 5.02 13.25 2.55
N VAL A 93 4.37 12.49 1.68
CA VAL A 93 3.37 11.49 2.11
C VAL A 93 3.96 10.11 2.37
N THR A 94 5.25 9.88 2.07
CA THR A 94 5.93 8.59 2.30
C THR A 94 5.79 8.14 3.76
N GLY A 95 5.85 9.05 4.74
CA GLY A 95 5.69 8.71 6.16
C GLY A 95 4.32 8.09 6.51
N MET A 96 3.28 8.34 5.69
CA MET A 96 1.96 7.73 5.87
C MET A 96 1.99 6.20 5.69
N THR A 97 2.95 5.67 4.92
CA THR A 97 3.11 4.22 4.72
C THR A 97 3.37 3.47 6.03
N ALA A 98 4.09 4.08 6.98
CA ALA A 98 4.35 3.47 8.28
C ALA A 98 3.05 3.29 9.09
N ILE A 99 2.14 4.27 9.03
CA ILE A 99 0.84 4.22 9.71
C ILE A 99 -0.02 3.09 9.10
N ILE A 100 0.00 2.97 7.78
CA ILE A 100 -0.71 1.91 7.05
C ILE A 100 -0.17 0.53 7.42
N ASN A 101 1.14 0.35 7.39
CA ASN A 101 1.79 -0.90 7.74
C ASN A 101 1.52 -1.30 9.20
N ALA A 102 1.47 -0.32 10.12
CA ALA A 102 1.10 -0.55 11.50
C ALA A 102 -0.35 -1.04 11.67
N LEU A 103 -1.29 -0.52 10.88
CA LEU A 103 -2.68 -0.99 10.90
C LEU A 103 -2.80 -2.45 10.43
N ILE A 104 -2.05 -2.82 9.39
CA ILE A 104 -2.03 -4.20 8.89
C ILE A 104 -1.35 -5.12 9.92
N ALA A 105 -0.23 -4.71 10.51
CA ALA A 105 0.43 -5.46 11.57
C ALA A 105 -0.46 -5.62 12.82
N TYR A 106 -1.27 -4.61 13.15
CA TYR A 106 -2.30 -4.71 14.19
C TYR A 106 -3.34 -5.79 13.85
N SER A 107 -3.79 -5.84 12.59
CA SER A 107 -4.71 -6.91 12.13
C SER A 107 -4.11 -8.31 12.34
N MET A 108 -2.80 -8.48 12.09
CA MET A 108 -2.10 -9.74 12.32
C MET A 108 -1.96 -10.06 13.81
N ARG A 109 -1.84 -9.04 14.68
CA ARG A 109 -1.81 -9.23 16.13
C ARG A 109 -3.14 -9.73 16.69
N ARG A 110 -4.27 -9.40 16.04
CA ARG A 110 -5.60 -9.93 16.38
C ARG A 110 -5.82 -11.37 15.92
N MET A 111 -5.01 -11.87 14.98
CA MET A 111 -5.08 -13.25 14.53
C MET A 111 -4.49 -14.21 15.57
N SER A 112 -4.82 -15.49 15.46
CA SER A 112 -4.28 -16.55 16.34
C SER A 112 -2.82 -16.94 16.03
N VAL A 113 -2.05 -16.07 15.36
CA VAL A 113 -0.68 -16.32 14.91
C VAL A 113 0.34 -15.67 15.84
N SER A 114 1.61 -16.11 15.76
CA SER A 114 2.68 -15.46 16.52
C SER A 114 2.85 -14.00 16.10
N ARG A 115 3.18 -13.14 17.08
CA ARG A 115 3.52 -11.72 16.85
C ARG A 115 4.69 -11.55 15.86
N THR A 116 5.52 -12.58 15.71
CA THR A 116 6.59 -12.63 14.72
C THR A 116 6.09 -12.33 13.30
N PHE A 117 4.91 -12.81 12.91
CA PHE A 117 4.35 -12.53 11.58
C PHE A 117 4.13 -11.03 11.35
N GLY A 118 3.61 -10.32 12.36
CA GLY A 118 3.43 -8.87 12.31
C GLY A 118 4.76 -8.12 12.18
N TYR A 119 5.80 -8.52 12.93
CA TYR A 119 7.12 -7.89 12.83
C TYR A 119 7.81 -8.17 11.50
N VAL A 120 7.75 -9.42 11.02
CA VAL A 120 8.30 -9.80 9.71
C VAL A 120 7.63 -8.98 8.60
N TYR A 121 6.29 -8.85 8.65
CA TYR A 121 5.56 -8.02 7.70
C TYR A 121 6.02 -6.55 7.75
N LEU A 122 6.12 -5.95 8.94
CA LEU A 122 6.58 -4.57 9.10
C LEU A 122 7.99 -4.36 8.52
N VAL A 123 8.92 -5.25 8.82
CA VAL A 123 10.31 -5.15 8.34
C VAL A 123 10.37 -5.31 6.82
N LEU A 124 9.70 -6.31 6.26
CA LEU A 124 9.67 -6.53 4.81
C LEU A 124 9.09 -5.34 4.06
N TYR A 125 7.93 -4.83 4.50
CA TYR A 125 7.28 -3.70 3.82
C TYR A 125 8.05 -2.39 4.01
N SER A 126 8.65 -2.15 5.18
CA SER A 126 9.51 -0.97 5.39
C SER A 126 10.77 -1.04 4.53
N LEU A 127 11.37 -2.23 4.40
CA LEU A 127 12.54 -2.45 3.54
C LEU A 127 12.17 -2.26 2.07
N SER A 128 11.00 -2.74 1.62
CA SER A 128 10.54 -2.63 0.24
C SER A 128 10.24 -1.18 -0.19
N ALA A 129 9.81 -0.30 0.72
CA ALA A 129 9.53 1.09 0.39
C ALA A 129 10.77 1.85 -0.11
N VAL A 130 11.96 1.44 0.33
CA VAL A 130 13.22 2.09 -0.03
C VAL A 130 13.58 1.87 -1.51
N PRO A 131 13.81 0.63 -1.99
CA PRO A 131 14.14 0.41 -3.39
C PRO A 131 12.93 0.61 -4.31
N GLY A 132 11.71 0.30 -3.84
CA GLY A 132 10.53 0.35 -4.69
C GLY A 132 10.09 1.78 -4.98
N MET A 133 9.96 2.60 -3.94
CA MET A 133 9.40 3.92 -4.07
C MET A 133 10.46 5.01 -4.04
N LEU A 134 11.33 5.01 -3.02
CA LEU A 134 12.25 6.12 -2.79
C LEU A 134 13.36 6.19 -3.83
N LEU A 135 14.00 5.06 -4.19
CA LEU A 135 15.05 5.07 -5.22
C LEU A 135 14.52 5.54 -6.58
N LEU A 136 13.34 5.06 -7.01
CA LEU A 136 12.69 5.53 -8.22
C LEU A 136 12.44 7.04 -8.17
N CYS A 137 11.84 7.55 -7.08
CA CYS A 137 11.52 8.96 -6.94
C CYS A 137 12.78 9.84 -6.97
N VAL A 138 13.83 9.43 -6.25
CA VAL A 138 15.11 10.17 -6.21
C VAL A 138 15.78 10.15 -7.59
N ALA A 139 15.85 8.99 -8.24
CA ALA A 139 16.49 8.85 -9.55
C ALA A 139 15.78 9.68 -10.63
N LEU A 140 14.46 9.59 -10.73
CA LEU A 140 13.70 10.37 -11.71
C LEU A 140 13.70 11.88 -11.39
N THR A 141 13.69 12.27 -10.12
CA THR A 141 13.86 13.67 -9.72
C THR A 141 15.25 14.19 -10.11
N ALA A 142 16.29 13.39 -9.91
CA ALA A 142 17.66 13.75 -10.29
C ALA A 142 17.79 13.90 -11.82
N GLY A 143 17.19 12.99 -12.60
CA GLY A 143 17.12 13.09 -14.07
C GLY A 143 16.33 14.33 -14.52
N ALA A 144 15.23 14.65 -13.84
CA ALA A 144 14.43 15.84 -14.13
C ALA A 144 15.16 17.14 -13.79
N LEU A 145 15.94 17.20 -12.70
CA LEU A 145 16.69 18.40 -12.30
C LEU A 145 17.95 18.63 -13.15
N ARG A 146 18.68 17.56 -13.51
CA ARG A 146 20.01 17.64 -14.14
C ARG A 146 19.96 17.37 -15.64
N ARG A 147 19.12 18.12 -16.36
CA ARG A 147 18.89 17.95 -17.81
C ARG A 147 20.12 18.23 -18.67
N ASP A 148 21.04 19.05 -18.20
CA ASP A 148 22.22 19.47 -18.97
C ASP A 148 23.33 18.41 -19.01
N ARG A 149 23.06 17.21 -18.49
CA ARG A 149 24.01 16.09 -18.46
C ARG A 149 23.97 15.30 -19.77
N ASN A 150 25.03 14.53 -20.00
CA ASN A 150 25.13 13.66 -21.17
C ASN A 150 23.85 12.80 -21.30
N PRO A 151 23.18 12.80 -22.47
CA PRO A 151 21.97 12.03 -22.72
C PRO A 151 22.06 10.54 -22.32
N GLU A 152 23.24 9.92 -22.46
CA GLU A 152 23.45 8.52 -22.06
C GLU A 152 23.32 8.32 -20.53
N LEU A 153 23.76 9.30 -19.74
CA LEU A 153 23.60 9.26 -18.27
C LEU A 153 22.12 9.39 -17.88
N ILE A 154 21.35 10.18 -18.62
CA ILE A 154 19.90 10.33 -18.39
C ILE A 154 19.17 9.00 -18.67
N VAL A 155 19.56 8.29 -19.73
CA VAL A 155 19.03 6.95 -20.02
C VAL A 155 19.42 5.95 -18.92
N TRP A 156 20.64 6.00 -18.42
CA TRP A 156 21.06 5.12 -17.33
C TRP A 156 20.25 5.37 -16.04
N ILE A 157 20.02 6.65 -15.68
CA ILE A 157 19.18 7.02 -14.53
C ILE A 157 17.73 6.56 -14.73
N TYR A 158 17.21 6.68 -15.95
CA TYR A 158 15.88 6.21 -16.32
C TYR A 158 15.75 4.69 -16.13
N ASP A 159 16.66 3.90 -16.70
CA ASP A 159 16.65 2.45 -16.59
C ASP A 159 16.81 2.02 -15.12
N PHE A 160 17.73 2.66 -14.39
CA PHE A 160 17.95 2.41 -12.96
C PHE A 160 16.67 2.66 -12.15
N ALA A 161 15.95 3.75 -12.40
CA ALA A 161 14.73 4.08 -11.69
C ALA A 161 13.64 3.01 -11.88
N PHE A 162 13.33 2.66 -13.14
CA PHE A 162 12.27 1.69 -13.43
C PHE A 162 12.65 0.25 -13.05
N LEU A 163 13.93 -0.12 -13.16
CA LEU A 163 14.41 -1.41 -12.67
C LEU A 163 14.36 -1.50 -11.14
N SER A 164 14.69 -0.43 -10.41
CA SER A 164 14.60 -0.42 -8.93
C SER A 164 13.17 -0.67 -8.43
N PHE A 165 12.19 -0.06 -9.08
CA PHE A 165 10.76 -0.31 -8.81
C PHE A 165 10.39 -1.75 -9.11
N THR A 166 10.73 -2.24 -10.30
CA THR A 166 10.42 -3.61 -10.75
C THR A 166 11.10 -4.67 -9.88
N GLY A 167 12.33 -4.45 -9.41
CA GLY A 167 13.06 -5.41 -8.56
C GLY A 167 12.47 -5.58 -7.17
N THR A 168 11.80 -4.55 -6.66
CA THR A 168 11.24 -4.57 -5.31
C THR A 168 10.04 -5.51 -5.18
N MET A 169 9.38 -5.81 -6.29
CA MET A 169 8.28 -6.78 -6.40
C MET A 169 8.58 -8.12 -5.73
N GLY A 170 9.83 -8.60 -5.77
CA GLY A 170 10.22 -9.84 -5.08
C GLY A 170 10.07 -9.77 -3.56
N VAL A 171 10.33 -8.60 -2.94
CA VAL A 171 10.15 -8.40 -1.50
C VAL A 171 8.65 -8.31 -1.15
N PHE A 172 7.87 -7.63 -1.99
CA PHE A 172 6.41 -7.56 -1.85
C PHE A 172 5.74 -8.93 -1.98
N MET A 173 6.23 -9.78 -2.87
CA MET A 173 5.81 -11.17 -3.01
C MET A 173 5.94 -11.92 -1.68
N ILE A 174 7.13 -11.88 -1.06
CA ILE A 174 7.38 -12.54 0.23
C ILE A 174 6.45 -11.96 1.30
N GLY A 175 6.30 -10.63 1.34
CA GLY A 175 5.39 -9.95 2.27
C GLY A 175 3.93 -10.40 2.11
N SER A 176 3.46 -10.54 0.86
CA SER A 176 2.12 -11.04 0.52
C SER A 176 1.92 -12.50 0.94
N LEU A 177 2.93 -13.35 0.75
CA LEU A 177 2.90 -14.75 1.21
C LEU A 177 2.88 -14.86 2.74
N VAL A 178 3.62 -14.00 3.45
CA VAL A 178 3.58 -13.93 4.92
C VAL A 178 2.17 -13.55 5.39
N TRP A 179 1.52 -12.58 4.76
CA TRP A 179 0.16 -12.20 5.10
C TRP A 179 -0.85 -13.30 4.75
N MET A 180 -0.71 -13.94 3.59
CA MET A 180 -1.48 -15.12 3.21
C MET A 180 -1.43 -16.20 4.29
N LEU A 181 -0.22 -16.60 4.69
CA LEU A 181 -0.03 -17.65 5.69
C LEU A 181 -0.66 -17.26 7.03
N ALA A 182 -0.52 -15.99 7.43
CA ALA A 182 -1.16 -15.48 8.64
C ALA A 182 -2.69 -15.65 8.58
N ILE A 183 -3.31 -15.32 7.45
CA ILE A 183 -4.77 -15.45 7.24
C ILE A 183 -5.23 -16.91 7.21
N LEU A 184 -4.46 -17.80 6.58
CA LEU A 184 -4.85 -19.21 6.45
C LEU A 184 -4.71 -20.00 7.75
N ILE A 185 -3.72 -19.65 8.58
CA ILE A 185 -3.50 -20.24 9.90
C ILE A 185 -4.49 -19.67 10.94
N ASP A 186 -4.97 -18.44 10.72
CA ASP A 186 -5.83 -17.75 11.66
C ASP A 186 -7.12 -18.54 12.00
N ARG A 187 -7.30 -18.80 13.30
CA ARG A 187 -8.51 -19.39 13.89
C ARG A 187 -9.48 -18.33 14.40
N ASN A 188 -9.04 -17.08 14.61
CA ASN A 188 -9.86 -15.98 15.11
C ASN A 188 -10.77 -15.38 14.02
N ARG A 189 -10.60 -15.82 12.76
CA ARG A 189 -11.39 -15.42 11.59
C ARG A 189 -11.41 -13.89 11.39
N VAL A 190 -10.26 -13.25 11.62
CA VAL A 190 -10.09 -11.80 11.45
C VAL A 190 -10.37 -11.40 10.01
N PHE A 191 -9.85 -12.18 9.06
CA PHE A 191 -10.14 -12.07 7.64
C PHE A 191 -10.72 -13.37 7.09
N PRO A 192 -11.50 -13.30 6.01
CA PRO A 192 -12.01 -14.48 5.35
C PRO A 192 -10.88 -15.23 4.61
N LYS A 193 -10.93 -16.56 4.61
CA LYS A 193 -9.88 -17.41 3.98
C LYS A 193 -9.69 -17.12 2.47
N TRP A 194 -10.75 -16.71 1.77
CA TRP A 194 -10.65 -16.31 0.35
C TRP A 194 -9.66 -15.16 0.14
N PHE A 195 -9.50 -14.25 1.11
CA PHE A 195 -8.56 -13.14 1.03
C PHE A 195 -7.10 -13.64 1.09
N GLY A 196 -6.84 -14.76 1.78
CA GLY A 196 -5.56 -15.45 1.72
C GLY A 196 -5.23 -15.89 0.28
N TYR A 197 -6.19 -16.49 -0.43
CA TYR A 197 -5.97 -16.85 -1.85
C TYR A 197 -5.81 -15.62 -2.75
N LEU A 198 -6.45 -14.49 -2.45
CA LEU A 198 -6.18 -13.26 -3.17
C LEU A 198 -4.74 -12.75 -2.97
N ASN A 199 -4.17 -12.92 -1.76
CA ASN A 199 -2.75 -12.64 -1.52
C ASN A 199 -1.85 -13.58 -2.34
N LEU A 200 -2.24 -14.84 -2.56
CA LEU A 200 -1.54 -15.74 -3.47
C LEU A 200 -1.61 -15.25 -4.91
N CYS A 201 -2.78 -14.81 -5.38
CA CYS A 201 -2.92 -14.22 -6.71
C CYS A 201 -2.02 -12.99 -6.87
N ASN A 202 -1.98 -12.10 -5.87
CA ASN A 202 -1.08 -10.95 -5.85
C ASN A 202 0.40 -11.39 -5.88
N ALA A 203 0.79 -12.39 -5.08
CA ALA A 203 2.16 -12.90 -5.10
C ALA A 203 2.55 -13.52 -6.46
N LEU A 204 1.60 -14.17 -7.15
CA LEU A 204 1.82 -14.74 -8.47
C LEU A 204 1.98 -13.67 -9.55
N THR A 205 1.31 -12.52 -9.46
CA THR A 205 1.52 -11.43 -10.44
C THR A 205 2.95 -10.90 -10.35
N GLU A 206 3.52 -10.79 -9.16
CA GLU A 206 4.92 -10.37 -8.97
C GLU A 206 5.90 -11.31 -9.71
N VAL A 207 5.63 -12.62 -9.70
CA VAL A 207 6.41 -13.61 -10.46
C VAL A 207 6.24 -13.40 -11.96
N VAL A 208 5.03 -13.09 -12.42
CA VAL A 208 4.72 -12.81 -13.83
C VAL A 208 5.39 -11.52 -14.32
N VAL A 209 5.61 -10.55 -13.43
CA VAL A 209 6.33 -9.29 -13.72
C VAL A 209 7.85 -9.47 -13.75
N SER A 210 8.38 -10.44 -13.01
CA SER A 210 9.83 -10.69 -12.88
C SER A 210 10.62 -10.79 -14.21
N PRO A 211 10.08 -11.39 -15.30
CA PRO A 211 10.74 -11.39 -16.61
C PRO A 211 11.01 -10.00 -17.22
N ALA A 212 10.41 -8.93 -16.71
CA ALA A 212 10.68 -7.56 -17.14
C ALA A 212 12.15 -7.13 -16.99
N TRP A 213 12.93 -7.85 -16.17
CA TRP A 213 14.38 -7.66 -16.05
C TRP A 213 15.17 -8.23 -17.22
N ILE A 214 14.61 -9.22 -17.91
CA ILE A 214 15.26 -9.95 -19.00
C ILE A 214 14.80 -9.37 -20.35
N PHE A 215 13.51 -9.06 -20.47
CA PHE A 215 12.91 -8.62 -21.73
C PHE A 215 12.80 -7.10 -21.83
N ARG A 216 13.51 -6.49 -22.78
CA ARG A 216 13.37 -5.06 -23.10
C ARG A 216 12.24 -4.74 -24.08
N ARG A 217 11.64 -5.76 -24.70
CA ARG A 217 10.58 -5.62 -25.71
C ARG A 217 9.57 -6.75 -25.55
N GLY A 218 8.31 -6.46 -25.87
CA GLY A 218 7.23 -7.45 -25.89
C GLY A 218 6.35 -7.43 -24.65
N VAL A 219 5.49 -8.43 -24.55
CA VAL A 219 4.40 -8.50 -23.56
C VAL A 219 4.90 -8.65 -22.12
N LEU A 220 6.14 -9.12 -21.96
CA LEU A 220 6.84 -9.32 -20.69
C LEU A 220 7.82 -8.20 -20.32
N ALA A 221 7.97 -7.16 -21.15
CA ALA A 221 8.73 -5.98 -20.75
C ALA A 221 8.03 -5.25 -19.60
N TRP A 222 8.70 -4.36 -18.87
CA TRP A 222 8.07 -3.67 -17.72
C TRP A 222 6.84 -2.83 -18.10
N ASN A 223 6.73 -2.41 -19.36
CA ASN A 223 5.57 -1.71 -19.93
C ASN A 223 4.65 -2.63 -20.76
N GLY A 224 4.93 -3.93 -20.76
CA GLY A 224 4.26 -4.93 -21.55
C GLY A 224 2.84 -5.20 -21.07
N GLN A 225 2.00 -5.71 -21.97
CA GLN A 225 0.57 -5.88 -21.70
C GLN A 225 0.29 -6.79 -20.50
N ILE A 226 1.09 -7.85 -20.31
CA ILE A 226 0.89 -8.79 -19.20
C ILE A 226 1.57 -8.27 -17.94
N ALA A 227 2.82 -7.79 -18.03
CA ALA A 227 3.53 -7.31 -16.85
C ALA A 227 2.84 -6.10 -16.21
N TRP A 228 2.30 -5.17 -17.01
CA TRP A 228 1.70 -3.95 -16.47
C TRP A 228 0.19 -4.07 -16.22
N TRP A 229 -0.61 -4.44 -17.22
CA TRP A 229 -2.08 -4.35 -17.08
C TRP A 229 -2.66 -5.42 -16.18
N LEU A 230 -2.11 -6.63 -16.19
CA LEU A 230 -2.54 -7.67 -15.25
C LEU A 230 -2.24 -7.23 -13.82
N ASP A 231 -1.05 -6.70 -13.59
CA ASP A 231 -0.59 -6.27 -12.27
C ASP A 231 -1.43 -5.12 -11.73
N VAL A 232 -1.68 -4.08 -12.52
CA VAL A 232 -2.52 -2.94 -12.12
C VAL A 232 -3.95 -3.37 -11.76
N VAL A 233 -4.54 -4.28 -12.53
CA VAL A 233 -5.90 -4.77 -12.27
C VAL A 233 -5.94 -5.59 -10.98
N VAL A 234 -4.99 -6.52 -10.80
CA VAL A 234 -4.91 -7.36 -9.60
C VAL A 234 -4.62 -6.51 -8.37
N PHE A 235 -3.65 -5.59 -8.46
CA PHE A 235 -3.30 -4.67 -7.39
C PHE A 235 -4.45 -3.71 -7.04
N GLY A 236 -5.17 -3.19 -8.04
CA GLY A 236 -6.33 -2.33 -7.83
C GLY A 236 -7.47 -3.06 -7.11
N LEU A 237 -7.79 -4.28 -7.56
CA LEU A 237 -8.77 -5.15 -6.90
C LEU A 237 -8.33 -5.50 -5.48
N TYR A 238 -7.07 -5.91 -5.31
CA TYR A 238 -6.47 -6.23 -4.03
C TYR A 238 -6.56 -5.05 -3.06
N THR A 239 -6.24 -3.84 -3.56
CA THR A 239 -6.31 -2.60 -2.80
C THR A 239 -7.72 -2.27 -2.34
N GLY A 240 -8.71 -2.31 -3.23
CA GLY A 240 -10.10 -2.09 -2.85
C GLY A 240 -10.59 -3.12 -1.81
N VAL A 241 -10.23 -4.39 -1.99
CA VAL A 241 -10.60 -5.48 -1.10
C VAL A 241 -9.99 -5.30 0.29
N PHE A 242 -8.68 -5.08 0.40
CA PHE A 242 -8.05 -5.01 1.71
C PHE A 242 -8.46 -3.72 2.45
N ILE A 243 -8.67 -2.59 1.76
CA ILE A 243 -9.24 -1.37 2.35
C ILE A 243 -10.61 -1.67 2.96
N PHE A 244 -11.47 -2.38 2.22
CA PHE A 244 -12.80 -2.77 2.69
C PHE A 244 -12.75 -3.74 3.87
N LEU A 245 -11.88 -4.75 3.80
CA LEU A 245 -11.74 -5.75 4.86
C LEU A 245 -11.16 -5.13 6.14
N LEU A 246 -10.19 -4.23 6.04
CA LEU A 246 -9.67 -3.48 7.20
C LEU A 246 -10.76 -2.62 7.83
N ARG A 247 -11.59 -1.94 7.02
CA ARG A 247 -12.76 -1.21 7.53
C ARG A 247 -13.70 -2.12 8.33
N ARG A 248 -14.00 -3.30 7.79
CA ARG A 248 -14.87 -4.30 8.44
C ARG A 248 -14.26 -4.84 9.73
N MET A 249 -12.95 -5.07 9.75
CA MET A 249 -12.21 -5.46 10.94
C MET A 249 -12.31 -4.38 12.02
N ILE A 250 -12.06 -3.11 11.70
CA ILE A 250 -12.18 -2.00 12.65
C ILE A 250 -13.61 -1.90 13.20
N GLN A 251 -14.63 -2.10 12.36
CA GLN A 251 -16.03 -2.10 12.83
C GLN A 251 -16.31 -3.23 13.83
N ARG A 252 -15.72 -4.41 13.63
CA ARG A 252 -15.83 -5.57 14.53
C ARG A 252 -14.91 -5.50 15.74
N GLU A 253 -13.90 -4.64 15.72
CA GLU A 253 -12.88 -4.57 16.76
C GLU A 253 -13.48 -4.37 18.17
N ASP A 254 -13.07 -5.18 19.14
CA ASP A 254 -13.53 -5.11 20.53
C ASP A 254 -12.38 -4.89 21.53
N PHE A 255 -11.15 -4.74 21.04
CA PHE A 255 -9.91 -4.67 21.84
C PHE A 255 -9.65 -5.90 22.74
N GLY A 256 -10.43 -6.98 22.60
CA GLY A 256 -10.20 -8.24 23.27
C GLY A 256 -9.06 -9.08 22.68
N SER A 257 -8.87 -10.29 23.20
CA SER A 257 -7.90 -11.27 22.67
C SER A 257 -8.57 -12.46 21.97
N GLY A 258 -9.90 -12.47 21.92
CA GLY A 258 -10.71 -13.54 21.33
C GLY A 258 -11.09 -13.32 19.86
N PRO A 259 -11.92 -14.21 19.28
CA PRO A 259 -12.48 -14.05 17.95
C PRO A 259 -13.21 -12.71 17.82
N LEU A 260 -13.08 -12.05 16.68
CA LEU A 260 -13.79 -10.79 16.45
C LEU A 260 -15.30 -11.05 16.45
N PRO A 261 -16.09 -10.24 17.18
CA PRO A 261 -17.54 -10.38 17.19
C PRO A 261 -18.09 -10.16 15.77
N ASP A 262 -19.15 -10.91 15.45
CA ASP A 262 -19.87 -10.66 14.21
C ASP A 262 -20.49 -9.26 14.24
N LEU A 263 -20.52 -8.61 13.07
CA LEU A 263 -21.26 -7.36 12.94
C LEU A 263 -22.72 -7.68 13.25
N ALA A 264 -23.31 -6.98 14.21
CA ALA A 264 -24.75 -7.03 14.43
C ALA A 264 -25.42 -6.84 13.07
N LYS A 265 -26.21 -7.83 12.63
CA LYS A 265 -27.04 -7.68 11.44
C LYS A 265 -27.83 -6.40 11.65
N ALA A 266 -27.68 -5.42 10.75
CA ALA A 266 -28.58 -4.28 10.74
C ALA A 266 -29.99 -4.87 10.69
N SER A 267 -30.75 -4.68 11.76
CA SER A 267 -32.14 -5.10 11.83
C SER A 267 -32.84 -4.49 10.62
N GLN A 268 -33.27 -5.34 9.70
CA GLN A 268 -34.24 -4.99 8.67
C GLN A 268 -35.56 -4.61 9.33
#